data_AF-A0A936CIK3-F1
#
_entry.id   AF-A0A936CIK3-F1
#
_cell.length_a   1.000
_cell.length_b   1.000
_cell.length_c   1.000
_cell.angle_alpha   90.00
_cell.angle_beta   90.00
_cell.angle_gamma   90.00
#
_symmetry.space_group_name_H-M   'P 1'
#
loop_
_entity.id
_entity.type
_entity.pdbx_description
1 polymer ?
#
loop_
_entity_poly.entity_id
_entity_poly.type
_entity_poly.pdbx_seq_one_letter_code
_entity_poly.pdbx_strand_id
1 'polypeptide(L)'
;MNHQQIFYKAIIQGNLEFGNEKSYSKIQTLYTQRMETLYKKDVIFKNPEALFIPESYRLQLGRHICTTSEKSWKNTISLLEYCAQFSFSGTINAWLTDNGKILQHFVIEPMGEKSMVTLYQEGKNYPSKSVPKKRRSNFSQRQ
;
A
#
# COMPACT_ATOMS: atom_id res chain seq x y z
N MET A 1 17.53 8.95 -23.84
CA MET A 1 16.64 9.65 -22.88
C MET A 1 17.21 9.43 -21.49
N ASN A 2 17.88 10.45 -20.93
CA ASN A 2 18.42 10.39 -19.57
C ASN A 2 17.26 10.31 -18.59
N HIS A 3 17.01 9.12 -18.03
CA HIS A 3 16.16 8.99 -16.87
C HIS A 3 17.00 9.44 -15.67
N GLN A 4 17.01 10.74 -15.38
CA GLN A 4 17.49 11.18 -14.08
C GLN A 4 16.53 10.61 -13.04
N GLN A 5 17.05 9.72 -12.19
CA GLN A 5 16.27 9.12 -11.13
C GLN A 5 16.01 10.20 -10.08
N ILE A 6 14.78 10.73 -10.08
CA ILE A 6 14.35 11.73 -9.11
C ILE A 6 14.20 11.02 -7.77
N PHE A 7 14.84 11.59 -6.76
CA PHE A 7 14.82 11.10 -5.39
C PHE A 7 14.01 12.05 -4.52
N TYR A 8 13.16 11.47 -3.69
CA TYR A 8 12.25 12.18 -2.80
C TYR A 8 12.59 11.87 -1.35
N LYS A 9 12.24 12.77 -0.43
CA LYS A 9 12.41 12.54 1.01
C LYS A 9 11.14 11.94 1.57
N ALA A 10 11.23 10.70 2.04
CA ALA A 10 10.16 9.98 2.70
C ALA A 10 10.30 10.04 4.23
N ILE A 11 9.18 10.20 4.90
CA ILE A 11 9.04 10.12 6.35
C ILE A 11 7.95 9.09 6.62
N ILE A 12 8.27 8.01 7.31
CA ILE A 12 7.31 6.95 7.66
C ILE A 12 7.36 6.75 9.17
N GLN A 13 6.21 6.76 9.82
CA GLN A 13 6.15 6.52 11.25
C GLN A 13 4.89 5.79 11.68
N GLY A 14 5.00 5.01 12.75
CA GLY A 14 3.85 4.36 13.38
C GLY A 14 4.05 2.88 13.65
N ASN A 15 2.93 2.21 13.93
CA ASN A 15 2.89 0.81 14.29
C ASN A 15 1.59 0.14 13.82
N LEU A 16 1.61 -1.19 13.74
CA LEU A 16 0.44 -2.04 13.57
C LEU A 16 0.51 -3.18 14.57
N GLU A 17 -0.61 -3.51 15.20
CA GLU A 17 -0.73 -4.62 16.15
C GLU A 17 -1.55 -5.75 15.54
N PHE A 18 -1.09 -6.99 15.68
CA PHE A 18 -1.77 -8.16 15.10
C PHE A 18 -2.54 -8.98 16.15
N GLY A 19 -2.33 -8.71 17.44
CA GLY A 19 -3.11 -9.25 18.56
C GLY A 19 -2.82 -10.71 18.94
N ASN A 20 -2.41 -11.56 18.00
CA ASN A 20 -2.05 -12.95 18.29
C ASN A 20 -0.86 -13.43 17.45
N GLU A 21 -0.17 -14.44 17.99
CA GLU A 21 1.01 -15.06 17.37
C GLU A 21 0.72 -15.62 15.97
N LYS A 22 -0.45 -16.25 15.78
CA LYS A 22 -0.82 -16.85 14.50
C LYS A 22 -0.90 -15.82 13.37
N SER A 23 -1.50 -14.66 13.63
CA SER A 23 -1.63 -13.58 12.66
C SER A 23 -0.28 -12.90 12.43
N TYR A 24 0.48 -12.69 13.51
CA TYR A 24 1.83 -12.14 13.48
C TYR A 24 2.80 -12.97 12.62
N SER A 25 2.95 -14.27 12.92
CA SER A 25 3.88 -15.14 12.20
C SER A 25 3.49 -15.29 10.72
N LYS A 26 2.18 -15.32 10.44
CA LYS A 26 1.65 -15.34 9.08
C LYS A 26 2.01 -14.07 8.31
N ILE A 27 1.77 -12.89 8.89
CA ILE A 27 2.03 -11.64 8.17
C ILE A 27 3.53 -11.36 8.01
N GLN A 28 4.36 -11.75 8.98
CA GLN A 28 5.82 -11.66 8.85
C GLN A 28 6.31 -12.50 7.67
N THR A 29 5.82 -13.74 7.53
CA THR A 29 6.13 -14.61 6.39
C THR A 29 5.68 -13.99 5.06
N LEU A 30 4.43 -13.51 5.00
CA LEU A 30 3.87 -12.90 3.80
C LEU A 30 4.58 -11.61 3.40
N TYR A 31 5.00 -10.80 4.38
CA TYR A 31 5.77 -9.57 4.17
C TYR A 31 7.09 -9.91 3.47
N THR A 32 7.85 -10.85 4.04
CA THR A 32 9.15 -11.28 3.49
C THR A 32 8.99 -11.83 2.08
N GLN A 33 8.03 -12.73 1.86
CA GLN A 33 7.79 -13.32 0.55
C GLN A 33 7.46 -12.27 -0.52
N ARG A 34 6.58 -11.31 -0.22
CA ARG A 34 6.20 -10.25 -1.18
C ARG A 34 7.32 -9.26 -1.44
N MET A 35 8.06 -8.90 -0.41
CA MET A 35 9.24 -8.07 -0.54
C MET A 35 10.23 -8.69 -1.54
N GLU A 36 10.49 -9.99 -1.44
CA GLU A 36 11.47 -10.68 -2.28
C GLU A 36 10.96 -10.96 -3.70
N THR A 37 9.71 -11.41 -3.82
CA THR A 37 9.17 -11.85 -5.12
C THR A 37 8.58 -10.70 -5.93
N LEU A 38 7.56 -10.03 -5.37
CA LEU A 38 6.79 -9.00 -6.07
C LEU A 38 7.61 -7.72 -6.24
N TYR A 39 8.25 -7.27 -5.17
CA TYR A 39 8.98 -6.01 -5.16
C TYR A 39 10.48 -6.16 -5.40
N LYS A 40 11.02 -7.39 -5.49
CA LYS A 40 12.45 -7.65 -5.74
C LYS A 40 13.39 -6.85 -4.82
N LYS A 41 13.01 -6.72 -3.55
CA LYS A 41 13.71 -5.92 -2.51
C LYS A 41 13.76 -4.41 -2.79
N ASP A 42 12.97 -3.92 -3.73
CA ASP A 42 12.81 -2.49 -4.06
C ASP A 42 11.75 -1.85 -3.14
N VAL A 43 12.05 -1.85 -1.85
CA VAL A 43 11.27 -1.23 -0.77
C VAL A 43 12.22 -0.50 0.19
N ILE A 44 11.67 0.42 0.99
CA ILE A 44 12.43 1.19 1.98
C ILE A 44 12.91 0.28 3.11
N PHE A 45 12.01 -0.54 3.66
CA PHE A 45 12.31 -1.43 4.78
C PHE A 45 12.68 -2.84 4.31
N LYS A 46 13.99 -3.09 4.19
CA LYS A 46 14.54 -4.35 3.67
C LYS A 46 14.78 -5.43 4.71
N ASN A 47 14.75 -5.08 5.99
CA ASN A 47 15.06 -5.97 7.11
C ASN A 47 13.78 -6.18 7.95
N PRO A 48 12.95 -7.20 7.65
CA PRO A 48 11.70 -7.43 8.38
C PRO A 48 11.92 -7.70 9.87
N GLU A 49 12.99 -8.43 10.22
CA GLU A 49 13.32 -8.79 11.61
C GLU A 49 13.51 -7.59 12.53
N ALA A 50 13.92 -6.43 11.98
CA ALA A 50 14.08 -5.20 12.75
C ALA A 50 12.76 -4.44 12.98
N LEU A 51 11.70 -4.78 12.22
CA LEU A 51 10.40 -4.10 12.27
C LEU A 51 9.38 -4.91 13.05
N PHE A 52 9.41 -6.23 12.92
CA PHE A 52 8.49 -7.14 13.58
C PHE A 52 9.00 -7.45 14.98
N ILE A 53 8.22 -7.07 16.00
CA ILE A 53 8.54 -7.23 17.42
C ILE A 53 7.79 -8.44 17.98
N PRO A 54 8.46 -9.60 18.16
CA PRO A 54 7.80 -10.85 18.55
C PRO A 54 7.11 -10.78 19.92
N GLU A 55 7.68 -10.02 20.85
CA GLU A 55 7.22 -9.93 22.24
C GLU A 55 5.86 -9.26 22.37
N SER A 56 5.51 -8.41 21.41
CA SER A 56 4.25 -7.64 21.42
C SER A 56 3.30 -8.01 20.29
N TYR A 57 3.71 -8.88 19.36
CA TYR A 57 2.99 -9.20 18.14
C TYR A 57 2.66 -7.95 17.30
N ARG A 58 3.65 -7.07 17.10
CA ARG A 58 3.49 -5.78 16.42
C ARG A 58 4.51 -5.58 15.32
N LEU A 59 4.14 -4.79 14.31
CA LEU A 59 5.04 -4.15 13.38
C LEU A 59 5.31 -2.74 13.89
N GLN A 60 6.56 -2.40 14.18
CA GLN A 60 6.97 -1.10 14.69
C GLN A 60 7.96 -0.44 13.73
N LEU A 61 7.56 0.68 13.13
CA LEU A 61 8.39 1.43 12.19
C LEU A 61 9.16 2.58 12.86
N GLY A 62 8.80 2.94 14.10
CA GLY A 62 9.36 4.10 14.78
C GLY A 62 9.10 5.37 13.99
N ARG A 63 10.10 6.26 13.89
CA ARG A 63 10.13 7.38 12.92
C ARG A 63 11.32 7.19 11.99
N HIS A 64 11.04 6.84 10.74
CA HIS A 64 12.04 6.60 9.72
C HIS A 64 12.05 7.74 8.71
N ILE A 65 13.22 8.33 8.46
CA ILE A 65 13.41 9.40 7.47
C ILE A 65 14.47 8.92 6.47
N CYS A 66 14.13 8.84 5.20
CA CYS A 66 15.04 8.36 4.16
C CYS A 66 14.82 9.06 2.82
N THR A 67 15.81 8.97 1.94
CA THR A 67 15.67 9.35 0.55
C THR A 67 15.29 8.12 -0.27
N THR A 68 14.25 8.21 -1.09
CA THR A 68 13.70 7.08 -1.84
C THR A 68 13.30 7.47 -3.26
N SER A 69 13.20 6.49 -4.16
CA SER A 69 12.60 6.69 -5.47
C SER A 69 11.08 6.56 -5.38
N GLU A 70 10.35 7.15 -6.33
CA GLU A 70 8.90 7.02 -6.40
C GLU A 70 8.43 5.56 -6.47
N LYS A 71 9.20 4.70 -7.16
CA LYS A 71 8.91 3.28 -7.30
C LYS A 71 9.03 2.56 -5.95
N SER A 72 10.14 2.73 -5.25
CA SER A 72 10.37 2.11 -3.95
C SER A 72 9.37 2.61 -2.91
N TRP A 73 8.99 3.88 -2.97
CA TRP A 73 7.91 4.45 -2.17
C TRP A 73 6.58 3.74 -2.41
N LYS A 74 6.10 3.67 -3.65
CA LYS A 74 4.82 3.01 -4.00
C LYS A 74 4.80 1.54 -3.57
N ASN A 75 5.90 0.83 -3.76
CA ASN A 75 6.03 -0.56 -3.31
C ASN A 75 5.93 -0.68 -1.79
N THR A 76 6.60 0.24 -1.06
CA THR A 76 6.56 0.27 0.41
C THR A 76 5.17 0.56 0.94
N ILE A 77 4.47 1.57 0.41
CA ILE A 77 3.10 1.89 0.81
C ILE A 77 2.17 0.70 0.57
N SER A 78 2.22 0.10 -0.62
CA SER A 78 1.39 -1.07 -0.96
C SER A 78 1.67 -2.27 -0.03
N LEU A 79 2.91 -2.45 0.39
CA LEU A 79 3.29 -3.52 1.33
C LEU A 79 2.76 -3.24 2.74
N LEU A 80 2.82 -2.00 3.21
CA LEU A 80 2.31 -1.59 4.53
C LEU A 80 0.78 -1.63 4.60
N GLU A 81 0.09 -1.18 3.55
CA GLU A 81 -1.36 -1.30 3.42
C GLU A 81 -1.80 -2.75 3.48
N TYR A 82 -1.05 -3.65 2.85
CA TYR A 82 -1.32 -5.08 2.94
C TYR A 82 -1.15 -5.61 4.36
N CYS A 83 -0.14 -5.18 5.10
CA CYS A 83 -0.01 -5.53 6.52
C CYS A 83 -1.20 -5.04 7.34
N ALA A 84 -1.71 -3.85 7.05
CA ALA A 84 -2.85 -3.29 7.77
C ALA A 84 -4.12 -4.13 7.64
N GLN A 85 -4.32 -4.83 6.51
CA GLN A 85 -5.46 -5.73 6.31
C GLN A 85 -5.53 -6.90 7.32
N PHE A 86 -4.40 -7.27 7.93
CA PHE A 86 -4.34 -8.33 8.94
C PHE A 86 -4.12 -7.79 10.35
N SER A 87 -3.96 -6.48 10.50
CA SER A 87 -3.79 -5.83 11.79
C SER A 87 -5.14 -5.67 12.49
N PHE A 88 -5.09 -5.68 13.82
CA PHE A 88 -6.22 -5.43 14.70
C PHE A 88 -6.34 -3.95 15.07
N SER A 89 -5.21 -3.29 15.32
CA SER A 89 -5.12 -1.89 15.73
C SER A 89 -3.80 -1.27 15.27
N GLY A 90 -3.67 0.06 15.43
CA GLY A 90 -2.47 0.82 15.08
C GLY A 90 -2.69 1.74 13.88
N THR A 91 -1.71 2.59 13.62
CA THR A 91 -1.73 3.54 12.51
C THR A 91 -0.30 3.74 12.02
N ILE A 92 -0.12 3.77 10.70
CA ILE A 92 1.11 4.22 10.06
C ILE A 92 0.82 5.48 9.26
N ASN A 93 1.58 6.53 9.53
CA ASN A 93 1.57 7.75 8.75
C ASN A 93 2.81 7.82 7.86
N ALA A 94 2.61 8.15 6.59
CA ALA A 94 3.67 8.20 5.61
C ALA A 94 3.58 9.47 4.77
N TRP A 95 4.64 10.29 4.78
CA TRP A 95 4.76 11.50 3.98
C TRP A 95 5.88 11.35 2.96
N LEU A 96 5.59 11.75 1.73
CA LEU A 96 6.58 11.99 0.69
C LEU A 96 6.73 13.49 0.51
N THR A 97 7.96 13.99 0.59
CA THR A 97 8.28 15.41 0.50
C THR A 97 9.35 15.66 -0.54
N ASP A 98 9.26 16.81 -1.19
CA ASP A 98 10.29 17.34 -2.08
C ASP A 98 10.50 18.82 -1.79
N ASN A 99 11.75 19.22 -1.55
CA ASN A 99 12.14 20.61 -1.28
C ASN A 99 11.23 21.33 -0.25
N GLY A 100 10.83 20.63 0.82
CA GLY A 100 9.99 21.15 1.90
C GLY A 100 8.48 21.16 1.61
N LYS A 101 8.04 20.70 0.43
CA LYS A 101 6.63 20.52 0.08
C LYS A 101 6.21 19.07 0.26
N ILE A 102 5.04 18.84 0.84
CA ILE A 102 4.43 17.50 0.92
C ILE A 102 3.82 17.20 -0.45
N LEU A 103 4.32 16.15 -1.11
CA LEU A 103 3.80 15.65 -2.38
C LEU A 103 2.68 14.63 -2.16
N GLN A 104 2.88 13.72 -1.20
CA GLN A 104 1.93 12.65 -0.88
C GLN A 104 1.87 12.43 0.61
N HIS A 105 0.68 12.09 1.09
CA HIS A 105 0.43 11.71 2.48
C HIS A 105 -0.52 10.51 2.50
N PHE A 106 -0.14 9.47 3.22
CA PHE A 106 -0.93 8.28 3.44
C PHE A 106 -1.10 8.03 4.93
N VAL A 107 -2.32 7.72 5.33
CA VAL A 107 -2.67 7.22 6.66
C VAL A 107 -3.15 5.79 6.46
N ILE A 108 -2.37 4.85 6.98
CA ILE A 108 -2.60 3.41 6.84
C ILE A 108 -3.11 2.89 8.17
N GLU A 109 -4.33 2.40 8.18
CA GLU A 109 -5.03 1.91 9.36
C GLU A 109 -5.65 0.53 9.09
N PRO A 110 -5.82 -0.29 10.14
CA PRO A 110 -6.53 -1.56 10.04
C PRO A 110 -7.90 -1.39 9.40
N MET A 111 -8.18 -2.15 8.35
CA MET A 111 -9.53 -2.27 7.82
C MET A 111 -10.35 -3.19 8.74
N GLY A 112 -11.14 -2.62 9.65
CA GLY A 112 -12.11 -3.38 10.44
C GLY A 112 -13.18 -4.05 9.56
N GLU A 113 -13.91 -5.05 10.08
CA GLU A 113 -14.99 -5.76 9.36
C GLU A 113 -16.01 -4.81 8.71
N LYS A 114 -16.28 -3.67 9.36
CA LYS A 114 -17.19 -2.64 8.83
C LYS A 114 -16.69 -2.03 7.51
N SER A 115 -15.38 -1.86 7.34
CA SER A 115 -14.78 -1.29 6.13
C SER A 115 -14.99 -2.18 4.91
N MET A 116 -14.92 -3.51 5.06
CA MET A 116 -15.18 -4.43 3.95
C MET A 116 -16.64 -4.42 3.51
N VAL A 117 -17.57 -4.35 4.47
CA VAL A 117 -18.99 -4.20 4.18
C VAL A 117 -19.26 -2.85 3.50
N THR A 118 -18.66 -1.77 3.99
CA THR A 118 -18.78 -0.44 3.37
C THR A 118 -18.22 -0.42 1.95
N LEU A 119 -17.01 -0.93 1.71
CA LEU A 119 -16.43 -1.00 0.35
C LEU A 119 -17.27 -1.86 -0.60
N TYR A 120 -17.80 -2.99 -0.12
CA TYR A 120 -18.71 -3.81 -0.91
C TYR A 120 -20.01 -3.07 -1.25
N GLN A 121 -20.59 -2.37 -0.27
CA GLN A 121 -21.80 -1.56 -0.47
C GLN A 121 -21.54 -0.37 -1.41
N GLU A 122 -20.41 0.32 -1.27
CA GLU A 122 -19.97 1.39 -2.17
C GLU A 122 -19.76 0.88 -3.59
N GLY A 123 -19.12 -0.28 -3.75
CA GLY A 123 -18.95 -0.95 -5.05
C GLY A 123 -20.27 -1.36 -5.69
N LYS A 124 -21.25 -1.82 -4.90
CA LYS A 124 -22.61 -2.12 -5.37
C LYS A 124 -23.37 -0.86 -5.77
N ASN A 125 -23.15 0.25 -5.07
CA ASN A 125 -23.79 1.54 -5.34
C ASN A 125 -23.07 2.33 -6.44
N TYR A 126 -21.92 1.85 -6.94
CA TYR A 126 -21.23 2.46 -8.06
C TYR A 126 -22.03 2.18 -9.35
N PRO A 127 -22.64 3.20 -9.99
CA PRO A 127 -23.36 2.98 -11.22
C PRO A 127 -22.35 2.48 -12.26
N SER A 128 -22.59 1.30 -12.83
CA SER A 128 -21.79 0.79 -13.94
C SER A 128 -21.72 1.90 -14.98
N LYS A 129 -20.54 2.46 -15.23
CA LYS A 129 -20.35 3.33 -16.39
C LYS A 129 -20.65 2.45 -17.59
N SER A 130 -21.85 2.64 -18.14
CA SER A 130 -22.30 2.01 -19.36
C SER A 130 -21.27 2.33 -20.43
N VAL A 131 -20.60 1.29 -20.92
CA VAL A 131 -19.74 1.38 -22.09
C VAL A 131 -20.57 2.03 -23.20
N PRO A 132 -20.13 3.15 -23.83
CA PRO A 132 -20.92 3.76 -24.88
C PRO A 132 -21.03 2.73 -26.01
N LYS A 133 -22.25 2.27 -26.30
CA LYS A 133 -22.55 1.49 -27.52
C LYS A 133 -22.12 2.35 -28.70
N LYS A 134 -20.97 2.05 -29.31
CA LYS A 134 -20.61 2.55 -30.65
C LYS A 134 -21.79 2.21 -31.57
N ARG A 135 -22.56 3.22 -31.97
CA ARG A 135 -23.49 3.11 -33.10
C ARG A 135 -22.66 2.68 -34.30
N ARG A 136 -22.79 1.41 -34.70
CA ARG A 136 -22.40 0.97 -36.04
C ARG A 136 -23.38 1.65 -37.00
N SER A 137 -23.00 2.80 -37.55
CA SER A 137 -23.64 3.35 -38.73
C SER A 137 -23.28 2.47 -39.91
N ASN A 138 -24.29 1.83 -40.49
CA ASN A 138 -24.19 0.92 -41.62
C ASN A 138 -23.43 1.55 -42.79
N PHE A 139 -22.29 0.95 -43.14
CA PHE A 139 -21.64 1.15 -44.43
C PHE A 139 -22.31 0.20 -45.44
N SER A 140 -23.01 0.81 -46.40
CA SER A 140 -23.06 0.45 -47.83
C SER A 140 -23.35 -1.00 -48.26
N GLN A 141 -24.43 -1.24 -49.01
CA GLN A 141 -24.39 -1.35 -50.48
C GLN A 141 -25.69 -1.94 -51.07
N ARG A 142 -26.13 -1.30 -52.16
CA ARG A 142 -26.62 -1.90 -53.43
C ARG A 142 -27.71 -2.97 -53.35
N GLN A 143 -28.89 -2.67 -53.90
CA GLN A 143 -29.25 -2.88 -55.32
C GLN A 143 -30.41 -1.96 -55.69
#